data_AF-A0A512N3W3-F1
#
_entry.id   AF-A0A512N3W3-F1
#
_cell.length_a   1.000
_cell.length_b   1.000
_cell.length_c   1.000
_cell.angle_alpha   90.00
_cell.angle_beta   90.00
_cell.angle_gamma   90.00
#
_symmetry.space_group_name_H-M   'P 1'
#
loop_
_entity.id
_entity.type
_entity.pdbx_description
1 polymer ?
#
loop_
_entity_poly.entity_id
_entity_poly.type
_entity_poly.pdbx_seq_one_letter_code
_entity_poly.pdbx_strand_id
1 'polypeptide(L)'
;MPINPHSIKAPASPVSRTYTPTNGHKYPVQIGDSWTSLAATVGKSPWDLIRYNYPTLPADLQLAAKEVNWYLEHYVGCTLVTPDGRNYRFSPPGEIWLPNAPAAPLTPDQIAQNLVLSILRDPVVRRMNFGVGFVIISATNYEDIAKAIEAGKIVVKSNPALGHLAMYYGNVSPARIEISPTITDMGLIIHECTHAIFDMLKLTTTVEQSEGFGYLSQALYGLLKYGPTPRYAVPFHWPPYSWISWQTIFDESARLAALLKTRLWISEAEAATLWGAFKTTRGGGYDTRAGKVETNDGI
;
A
#
# COMPACT_ATOMS: atom_id res chain seq x y z
N MET A 1 -15.76 -13.33 16.72
CA MET A 1 -15.46 -12.07 17.42
C MET A 1 -16.26 -10.97 16.75
N PRO A 2 -16.87 -10.03 17.49
CA PRO A 2 -17.53 -8.88 16.87
C PRO A 2 -16.51 -7.97 16.20
N ILE A 3 -16.93 -7.22 15.17
CA ILE A 3 -16.09 -6.20 14.54
C ILE A 3 -15.76 -5.11 15.56
N ASN A 4 -14.57 -4.52 15.46
CA ASN A 4 -14.21 -3.36 16.27
C ASN A 4 -15.22 -2.21 16.01
N PRO A 5 -15.91 -1.68 17.05
CA PRO A 5 -16.93 -0.63 16.88
C PRO A 5 -16.43 0.64 16.17
N HIS A 6 -15.14 0.94 16.24
CA HIS A 6 -14.54 2.09 15.55
C HIS A 6 -14.32 1.86 14.04
N SER A 7 -14.50 0.63 13.57
CA SER A 7 -14.26 0.19 12.19
C SER A 7 -15.56 0.01 11.40
N ILE A 8 -16.71 0.33 11.98
CA ILE A 8 -18.00 0.29 11.31
C ILE A 8 -18.76 1.61 11.54
N LYS A 9 -19.45 2.10 10.51
CA LYS A 9 -20.28 3.31 10.62
C LYS A 9 -21.41 3.24 9.60
N ALA A 10 -22.62 3.57 10.02
CA ALA A 10 -23.75 3.70 9.09
C ALA A 10 -23.54 4.88 8.13
N PRO A 11 -23.80 4.70 6.81
CA PRO A 11 -23.76 5.79 5.85
C PRO A 11 -24.79 6.88 6.19
N ALA A 12 -24.44 8.15 5.97
CA ALA A 12 -25.38 9.26 6.15
C ALA A 12 -26.55 9.21 5.15
N SER A 13 -26.32 8.62 3.97
CA SER A 13 -27.34 8.38 2.95
C SER A 13 -27.13 7.00 2.37
N PRO A 14 -27.67 5.95 3.02
CA PRO A 14 -27.53 4.58 2.56
C PRO A 14 -28.10 4.41 1.16
N VAL A 15 -27.40 3.66 0.31
CA VAL A 15 -27.89 3.25 -1.01
C VAL A 15 -29.20 2.51 -0.83
N SER A 16 -30.20 2.77 -1.68
CA SER A 16 -31.48 2.06 -1.59
C SER A 16 -31.26 0.54 -1.66
N ARG A 17 -31.98 -0.25 -0.85
CA ARG A 17 -31.98 -1.73 -0.97
C ARG A 17 -32.50 -2.23 -2.32
N THR A 18 -33.26 -1.39 -3.03
CA THR A 18 -33.75 -1.68 -4.39
C THR A 18 -32.81 -1.16 -5.49
N TYR A 19 -31.67 -0.58 -5.11
CA TYR A 19 -30.66 -0.13 -6.07
C TYR A 19 -30.20 -1.30 -6.94
N THR A 20 -30.22 -1.05 -8.25
CA THR A 20 -29.69 -1.95 -9.27
C THR A 20 -28.75 -1.13 -10.13
N PRO A 21 -27.43 -1.38 -10.10
CA PRO A 21 -26.49 -0.68 -10.94
C PRO A 21 -26.73 -1.03 -12.41
N THR A 22 -26.49 -0.06 -13.30
CA THR A 22 -26.59 -0.26 -14.74
C THR A 22 -25.64 -1.35 -15.20
N ASN A 23 -26.13 -2.28 -16.03
CA ASN A 23 -25.38 -3.44 -16.53
C ASN A 23 -24.85 -4.36 -15.43
N GLY A 24 -25.58 -4.53 -14.31
CA GLY A 24 -25.18 -5.46 -13.25
C GLY A 24 -25.91 -6.80 -13.30
N HIS A 25 -25.28 -7.84 -12.76
CA HIS A 25 -25.92 -9.06 -12.29
C HIS A 25 -25.60 -9.29 -10.81
N LYS A 26 -26.50 -9.98 -10.12
CA LYS A 26 -26.27 -10.39 -8.74
C LYS A 26 -25.29 -11.56 -8.70
N TYR A 27 -24.35 -11.49 -7.76
CA TYR A 27 -23.38 -12.54 -7.51
C TYR A 27 -23.48 -12.98 -6.04
N PRO A 28 -23.79 -14.25 -5.77
CA PRO A 28 -23.81 -14.80 -4.41
C PRO A 28 -22.38 -15.00 -3.92
N VAL A 29 -21.97 -14.23 -2.92
CA VAL A 29 -20.59 -14.25 -2.43
C VAL A 29 -20.28 -15.58 -1.74
N GLN A 30 -19.08 -16.09 -1.95
CA GLN A 30 -18.58 -17.34 -1.42
C GLN A 30 -17.56 -17.12 -0.31
N ILE A 31 -17.35 -18.15 0.51
CA ILE A 31 -16.21 -18.14 1.45
C ILE A 31 -14.92 -18.12 0.64
N GLY A 32 -14.04 -17.17 0.94
CA GLY A 32 -12.77 -16.98 0.23
C GLY A 32 -12.81 -15.83 -0.78
N ASP A 33 -13.99 -15.32 -1.13
CA ASP A 33 -14.10 -14.11 -1.92
C ASP A 33 -13.55 -12.90 -1.16
N SER A 34 -13.06 -11.95 -1.94
CA SER A 34 -12.66 -10.62 -1.51
C SER A 34 -13.04 -9.60 -2.57
N TRP A 35 -13.11 -8.33 -2.19
CA TRP A 35 -13.29 -7.26 -3.18
C TRP A 35 -12.21 -7.31 -4.27
N THR A 36 -10.98 -7.70 -3.90
CA THR A 36 -9.87 -7.84 -4.85
C THR A 36 -10.09 -8.97 -5.84
N SER A 37 -10.44 -10.18 -5.37
CA SER A 37 -10.68 -11.32 -6.26
C SER A 37 -11.87 -11.06 -7.19
N LEU A 38 -12.98 -10.53 -6.65
CA LEU A 38 -14.18 -10.25 -7.43
C LEU A 38 -14.00 -9.06 -8.39
N ALA A 39 -13.24 -8.04 -8.03
CA ALA A 39 -12.95 -6.93 -8.95
C ALA A 39 -12.09 -7.38 -10.13
N ALA A 40 -11.16 -8.30 -9.92
CA ALA A 40 -10.34 -8.87 -10.99
C ALA A 40 -11.18 -9.61 -12.04
N THR A 41 -12.24 -10.33 -11.64
CA THR A 41 -13.10 -11.08 -12.59
C THR A 41 -13.89 -10.18 -13.53
N VAL A 42 -14.21 -8.96 -13.10
CA VAL A 42 -14.96 -7.96 -13.89
C VAL A 42 -14.08 -6.82 -14.41
N GLY A 43 -12.77 -7.00 -14.28
CA GLY A 43 -11.74 -6.08 -14.72
C GLY A 43 -11.82 -4.67 -14.15
N LYS A 44 -12.06 -4.56 -12.83
CA LYS A 44 -12.08 -3.29 -12.09
C LYS A 44 -11.05 -3.28 -10.96
N SER A 45 -10.74 -2.09 -10.44
CA SER A 45 -10.07 -2.00 -9.14
C SER A 45 -11.05 -2.40 -8.01
N PRO A 46 -10.55 -2.84 -6.84
CA PRO A 46 -11.42 -3.20 -5.71
C PRO A 46 -12.34 -2.04 -5.30
N TRP A 47 -11.81 -0.82 -5.24
CA TRP A 47 -12.59 0.37 -4.89
C TRP A 47 -13.61 0.78 -5.95
N ASP A 48 -13.31 0.57 -7.24
CA ASP A 48 -14.30 0.81 -8.29
C ASP A 48 -15.45 -0.18 -8.22
N LEU A 49 -15.19 -1.46 -7.90
CA LEU A 49 -16.25 -2.44 -7.67
C LEU A 49 -17.06 -2.13 -6.40
N ILE A 50 -16.40 -1.70 -5.33
CA ILE A 50 -17.07 -1.25 -4.10
C ILE A 50 -18.01 -0.08 -4.40
N ARG A 51 -17.54 0.94 -5.14
CA ARG A 51 -18.37 2.11 -5.49
C ARG A 51 -19.45 1.80 -6.51
N TYR A 52 -19.23 0.82 -7.38
CA TYR A 52 -20.27 0.30 -8.27
C TYR A 52 -21.46 -0.26 -7.47
N ASN A 53 -21.17 -0.98 -6.38
CA ASN A 53 -22.16 -1.47 -5.43
C ASN A 53 -22.75 -0.36 -4.56
N TYR A 54 -21.91 0.57 -4.12
CA TYR A 54 -22.28 1.60 -3.15
C TYR A 54 -21.89 3.02 -3.63
N PRO A 55 -22.66 3.61 -4.58
CA PRO A 55 -22.28 4.87 -5.21
C PRO A 55 -22.33 6.09 -4.29
N THR A 56 -22.96 6.00 -3.12
CA THR A 56 -23.03 7.09 -2.13
C THR A 56 -21.88 7.11 -1.14
N LEU A 57 -20.91 6.19 -1.27
CA LEU A 57 -19.74 6.17 -0.39
C LEU A 57 -18.94 7.48 -0.48
N PRO A 58 -18.43 8.00 0.65
CA PRO A 58 -17.64 9.21 0.66
C PRO A 58 -16.29 9.03 -0.05
N ALA A 59 -15.71 10.14 -0.50
CA ALA A 59 -14.38 10.15 -1.12
C ALA A 59 -13.25 9.80 -0.12
N ASP A 60 -13.45 10.09 1.17
CA ASP A 60 -12.54 9.67 2.23
C ASP A 60 -12.60 8.15 2.40
N LEU A 61 -11.51 7.46 2.03
CA LEU A 61 -11.45 5.98 2.07
C LEU A 61 -11.51 5.40 3.48
N GLN A 62 -11.09 6.13 4.52
CA GLN A 62 -11.17 5.64 5.89
C GLN A 62 -12.62 5.63 6.36
N LEU A 63 -13.35 6.70 6.05
CA LEU A 63 -14.78 6.75 6.30
C LEU A 63 -15.52 5.74 5.41
N ALA A 64 -15.18 5.66 4.12
CA ALA A 64 -15.79 4.72 3.19
C ALA A 64 -15.57 3.26 3.61
N ALA A 65 -14.39 2.89 4.09
CA ALA A 65 -14.12 1.52 4.59
C ALA A 65 -15.05 1.15 5.76
N LYS A 66 -15.33 2.09 6.67
CA LYS A 66 -16.27 1.88 7.78
C LYS A 66 -17.70 1.72 7.31
N GLU A 67 -18.10 2.47 6.29
CA GLU A 67 -19.41 2.36 5.65
C GLU A 67 -19.55 1.08 4.84
N VAL A 68 -18.48 0.61 4.18
CA VAL A 68 -18.43 -0.70 3.52
C VAL A 68 -18.67 -1.82 4.53
N ASN A 69 -18.03 -1.77 5.70
CA ASN A 69 -18.32 -2.75 6.77
C ASN A 69 -19.79 -2.75 7.17
N TRP A 70 -20.43 -1.57 7.23
CA TRP A 70 -21.86 -1.49 7.52
C TRP A 70 -22.72 -2.14 6.43
N TYR A 71 -22.42 -1.90 5.14
CA TYR A 71 -23.12 -2.57 4.05
C TYR A 71 -22.88 -4.08 4.03
N LEU A 72 -21.64 -4.53 4.28
CA LEU A 72 -21.34 -5.96 4.35
C LEU A 72 -22.17 -6.64 5.43
N GLU A 73 -22.31 -6.04 6.61
CA GLU A 73 -23.13 -6.58 7.69
C GLU A 73 -24.64 -6.51 7.38
N HIS A 74 -25.15 -5.35 6.97
CA HIS A 74 -26.61 -5.10 6.94
C HIS A 74 -27.27 -5.41 5.59
N TYR A 75 -26.53 -5.31 4.49
CA TYR A 75 -27.05 -5.50 3.13
C TYR A 75 -26.62 -6.85 2.59
N VAL A 76 -25.35 -7.19 2.74
CA VAL A 76 -24.82 -8.47 2.29
C VAL A 76 -25.05 -9.57 3.34
N GLY A 77 -25.14 -9.24 4.63
CA GLY A 77 -25.35 -10.25 5.68
C GLY A 77 -24.07 -10.99 6.08
N CYS A 78 -22.91 -10.39 5.84
CA CYS A 78 -21.62 -10.93 6.25
C CYS A 78 -21.47 -10.92 7.78
N THR A 79 -21.00 -12.02 8.34
CA THR A 79 -20.85 -12.18 9.80
C THR A 79 -19.42 -12.53 10.23
N LEU A 80 -18.58 -12.91 9.27
CA LEU A 80 -17.18 -13.25 9.53
C LEU A 80 -16.31 -11.99 9.49
N VAL A 81 -15.47 -11.82 10.52
CA VAL A 81 -14.50 -10.72 10.59
C VAL A 81 -13.11 -11.19 10.15
N THR A 82 -12.30 -10.25 9.68
CA THR A 82 -10.86 -10.48 9.46
C THR A 82 -10.15 -10.77 10.79
N PRO A 83 -8.99 -11.47 10.76
CA PRO A 83 -8.26 -11.81 11.99
C PRO A 83 -7.89 -10.60 12.88
N ASP A 84 -7.67 -9.43 12.27
CA ASP A 84 -7.40 -8.17 12.98
C ASP A 84 -8.67 -7.51 13.57
N GLY A 85 -9.86 -8.07 13.30
CA GLY A 85 -11.15 -7.56 13.76
C GLY A 85 -11.58 -6.23 13.16
N ARG A 86 -10.91 -5.77 12.08
CA ARG A 86 -11.16 -4.43 11.50
C ARG A 86 -12.14 -4.43 10.33
N ASN A 87 -12.35 -5.56 9.65
CA ASN A 87 -13.23 -5.63 8.48
C ASN A 87 -14.12 -6.86 8.50
N TYR A 88 -15.28 -6.77 7.86
CA TYR A 88 -16.06 -7.95 7.49
C TYR A 88 -15.45 -8.62 6.25
N ARG A 89 -15.49 -9.94 6.23
CA ARG A 89 -15.16 -10.78 5.08
C ARG A 89 -16.44 -11.25 4.43
N PHE A 90 -16.40 -11.49 3.12
CA PHE A 90 -17.52 -12.12 2.44
C PHE A 90 -17.82 -13.49 3.07
N SER A 91 -19.08 -13.67 3.45
CA SER A 91 -19.61 -14.94 3.95
C SER A 91 -21.04 -15.12 3.44
N PRO A 92 -21.42 -16.32 2.96
CA PRO A 92 -22.80 -16.62 2.57
C PRO A 92 -23.81 -16.32 3.68
N PRO A 93 -25.09 -16.02 3.35
CA PRO A 93 -25.73 -16.12 2.03
C PRO A 93 -25.76 -14.82 1.20
N GLY A 94 -24.84 -13.89 1.43
CA GLY A 94 -24.91 -12.55 0.83
C GLY A 94 -24.77 -12.46 -0.68
N GLU A 95 -25.25 -11.35 -1.24
CA GLU A 95 -25.10 -11.02 -2.66
C GLU A 95 -24.52 -9.61 -2.82
N ILE A 96 -23.72 -9.43 -3.88
CA ILE A 96 -23.31 -8.12 -4.38
C ILE A 96 -23.64 -8.01 -5.87
N TRP A 97 -23.57 -6.80 -6.41
CA TRP A 97 -23.65 -6.57 -7.84
C TRP A 97 -22.26 -6.64 -8.49
N LEU A 98 -22.15 -7.46 -9.52
CA LEU A 98 -21.03 -7.45 -10.44
C LEU A 98 -21.48 -6.82 -11.77
N PRO A 99 -20.68 -5.97 -12.40
CA PRO A 99 -20.91 -5.58 -13.78
C PRO A 99 -20.95 -6.81 -14.68
N ASN A 100 -21.92 -6.87 -15.60
CA ASN A 100 -21.93 -7.78 -16.74
C ASN A 100 -20.67 -7.47 -17.54
N ALA A 101 -19.74 -8.41 -17.58
CA ALA A 101 -18.40 -8.19 -18.11
C ALA A 101 -18.44 -7.56 -19.51
N PRO A 102 -17.86 -6.36 -19.71
CA PRO A 102 -17.54 -5.86 -21.03
C PRO A 102 -16.06 -5.50 -21.07
N ALA A 103 -15.16 -6.47 -20.82
CA ALA A 103 -13.72 -6.38 -21.03
C ALA A 103 -13.09 -7.74 -20.71
N ALA A 104 -11.98 -8.09 -21.38
CA ALA A 104 -11.14 -9.21 -20.97
C ALA A 104 -10.74 -9.08 -19.49
N PRO A 105 -10.49 -10.19 -18.77
CA PRO A 105 -9.93 -10.14 -17.42
C PRO A 105 -8.70 -9.24 -17.36
N LEU A 106 -8.52 -8.50 -16.26
CA LEU A 106 -7.32 -7.68 -16.09
C LEU A 106 -6.09 -8.59 -16.12
N THR A 107 -5.08 -8.15 -16.84
CA THR A 107 -3.74 -8.75 -16.76
C THR A 107 -3.18 -8.57 -15.35
N PRO A 108 -2.24 -9.44 -14.90
CA PRO A 108 -1.55 -9.25 -13.62
C PRO A 108 -0.92 -7.86 -13.45
N ASP A 109 -0.36 -7.29 -14.52
CA ASP A 109 0.20 -5.93 -14.52
C ASP A 109 -0.87 -4.87 -14.26
N GLN A 110 -2.07 -5.01 -14.84
CA GLN A 110 -3.17 -4.09 -14.56
C GLN A 110 -3.70 -4.23 -13.13
N ILE A 111 -3.74 -5.45 -12.57
CA ILE A 111 -4.09 -5.66 -11.15
C ILE A 111 -3.06 -4.96 -10.26
N ALA A 112 -1.78 -5.14 -10.56
CA ALA A 112 -0.69 -4.51 -9.84
C ALA A 112 -0.75 -2.97 -9.93
N GLN A 113 -0.96 -2.44 -11.14
CA GLN A 113 -1.13 -1.01 -11.37
C GLN A 113 -2.30 -0.44 -10.57
N ASN A 114 -3.45 -1.12 -10.58
CA ASN A 114 -4.62 -0.70 -9.82
C ASN A 114 -4.37 -0.70 -8.31
N LEU A 115 -3.61 -1.68 -7.80
CA LEU A 115 -3.22 -1.72 -6.39
C LEU A 115 -2.34 -0.51 -6.04
N VAL A 116 -1.28 -0.24 -6.80
CA VAL A 116 -0.37 0.90 -6.57
C VAL A 116 -1.14 2.22 -6.63
N LEU A 117 -1.96 2.43 -7.65
CA LEU A 117 -2.78 3.64 -7.77
C LEU A 117 -3.77 3.78 -6.60
N SER A 118 -4.35 2.69 -6.12
CA SER A 118 -5.25 2.75 -4.96
C SER A 118 -4.54 3.18 -3.67
N ILE A 119 -3.28 2.75 -3.49
CA ILE A 119 -2.45 3.13 -2.33
C ILE A 119 -2.01 4.58 -2.44
N LEU A 120 -1.53 5.03 -3.60
CA LEU A 120 -1.15 6.44 -3.82
C LEU A 120 -2.33 7.40 -3.62
N ARG A 121 -3.55 6.93 -3.85
CA ARG A 121 -4.80 7.69 -3.63
C ARG A 121 -5.38 7.54 -2.22
N ASP A 122 -4.70 6.81 -1.33
CA ASP A 122 -5.13 6.68 0.05
C ASP A 122 -5.12 8.06 0.74
N PRO A 123 -6.19 8.46 1.47
CA PRO A 123 -6.20 9.69 2.24
C PRO A 123 -5.04 9.82 3.23
N VAL A 124 -4.44 8.71 3.66
CA VAL A 124 -3.23 8.71 4.47
C VAL A 124 -2.03 9.28 3.70
N VAL A 125 -1.86 8.91 2.43
CA VAL A 125 -0.79 9.46 1.58
C VAL A 125 -0.96 10.97 1.40
N ARG A 126 -2.19 11.48 1.36
CA ARG A 126 -2.46 12.93 1.32
C ARG A 126 -1.98 13.69 2.57
N ARG A 127 -1.73 12.98 3.67
CA ARG A 127 -1.18 13.53 4.91
C ARG A 127 0.34 13.36 5.01
N MET A 128 0.97 12.63 4.08
CA MET A 128 2.41 12.45 4.05
C MET A 128 3.07 13.72 3.51
N ASN A 129 3.45 14.60 4.42
CA ASN A 129 4.24 15.78 4.12
C ASN A 129 5.34 15.86 5.15
N PHE A 130 6.60 15.74 4.73
CA PHE A 130 7.74 15.82 5.62
C PHE A 130 8.99 16.31 4.91
N GLY A 131 9.90 16.90 5.68
CA GLY A 131 11.24 17.26 5.22
C GLY A 131 12.32 16.67 6.11
N VAL A 132 13.43 16.28 5.48
CA VAL A 132 14.67 15.89 6.17
C VAL A 132 15.83 16.62 5.51
N GLY A 133 16.53 17.46 6.27
CA GLY A 133 17.57 18.30 5.67
C GLY A 133 16.98 19.18 4.57
N PHE A 134 17.56 19.22 3.39
CA PHE A 134 17.05 20.05 2.28
C PHE A 134 15.99 19.37 1.40
N VAL A 135 15.67 18.09 1.65
CA VAL A 135 14.72 17.32 0.84
C VAL A 135 13.34 17.35 1.47
N ILE A 136 12.32 17.62 0.66
CA ILE A 136 10.91 17.63 1.04
C ILE A 136 10.17 16.58 0.22
N ILE A 137 9.43 15.71 0.90
CA ILE A 137 8.51 14.75 0.30
C ILE A 137 7.10 15.13 0.73
N SER A 138 6.23 15.35 -0.25
CA SER A 138 4.87 15.84 -0.04
C SER A 138 3.84 14.94 -0.70
N ALA A 139 2.59 15.10 -0.28
CA ALA A 139 1.44 14.45 -0.87
C ALA A 139 1.33 14.71 -2.39
N THR A 140 1.70 15.92 -2.83
CA THR A 140 1.72 16.28 -4.25
C THR A 140 2.73 15.44 -5.02
N ASN A 141 3.89 15.11 -4.44
CA ASN A 141 4.87 14.26 -5.11
C ASN A 141 4.32 12.85 -5.37
N TYR A 142 3.60 12.25 -4.41
CA TYR A 142 2.95 10.95 -4.61
C TYR A 142 1.80 11.01 -5.64
N GLU A 143 1.01 12.09 -5.63
CA GLU A 143 -0.01 12.32 -6.65
C GLU A 143 0.61 12.44 -8.06
N ASP A 144 1.77 13.07 -8.18
CA ASP A 144 2.48 13.17 -9.45
C ASP A 144 3.04 11.81 -9.92
N ILE A 145 3.43 10.92 -9.00
CA ILE A 145 3.73 9.51 -9.33
C ILE A 145 2.47 8.80 -9.84
N ALA A 146 1.31 8.98 -9.21
CA ALA A 146 0.07 8.38 -9.68
C ALA A 146 -0.25 8.84 -11.12
N LYS A 147 -0.15 10.14 -11.39
CA LYS A 147 -0.33 10.70 -12.75
C LYS A 147 0.71 10.15 -13.75
N ALA A 148 1.96 9.98 -13.32
CA ALA A 148 3.01 9.41 -14.18
C ALA A 148 2.71 7.95 -14.53
N ILE A 149 2.15 7.17 -13.60
CA ILE A 149 1.68 5.80 -13.85
C ILE A 149 0.51 5.79 -14.84
N GLU A 150 -0.49 6.64 -14.63
CA GLU A 150 -1.65 6.75 -15.53
C GLU A 150 -1.29 7.21 -16.93
N ALA A 151 -0.29 8.08 -17.05
CA ALA A 151 0.26 8.52 -18.33
C ALA A 151 1.22 7.51 -18.98
N GLY A 152 1.49 6.36 -18.35
CA GLY A 152 2.42 5.34 -18.85
C GLY A 152 3.90 5.75 -18.82
N LYS A 153 4.25 6.85 -18.13
CA LYS A 153 5.64 7.30 -17.95
C LYS A 153 6.40 6.45 -16.93
N ILE A 154 5.66 5.92 -15.95
CA ILE A 154 6.11 4.86 -15.06
C ILE A 154 5.17 3.68 -15.30
N VAL A 155 5.70 2.49 -15.54
CA VAL A 155 4.84 1.30 -15.67
C VAL A 155 4.86 0.49 -14.37
N VAL A 156 3.72 -0.09 -14.01
CA VAL A 156 3.63 -1.02 -12.88
C VAL A 156 3.53 -2.43 -13.42
N LYS A 157 4.35 -3.34 -12.90
CA LYS A 157 4.34 -4.75 -13.31
C LYS A 157 4.15 -5.68 -12.13
N SER A 158 3.42 -6.77 -12.35
CA SER A 158 3.36 -7.88 -11.41
C SER A 158 4.59 -8.76 -11.59
N ASN A 159 5.37 -8.97 -10.53
CA ASN A 159 6.53 -9.84 -10.55
C ASN A 159 6.47 -10.88 -9.42
N PRO A 160 5.99 -12.12 -9.71
CA PRO A 160 5.94 -13.21 -8.73
C PRO A 160 7.30 -13.58 -8.12
N ALA A 161 8.42 -13.29 -8.79
CA ALA A 161 9.75 -13.63 -8.30
C ALA A 161 10.22 -12.75 -7.12
N LEU A 162 9.49 -11.67 -6.81
CA LEU A 162 9.80 -10.79 -5.68
C LEU A 162 9.33 -11.34 -4.32
N GLY A 163 8.69 -12.50 -4.27
CA GLY A 163 8.22 -13.07 -3.00
C GLY A 163 7.15 -12.19 -2.36
N HIS A 164 7.48 -11.40 -1.35
CA HIS A 164 6.56 -10.45 -0.70
C HIS A 164 7.01 -8.98 -0.85
N LEU A 165 7.95 -8.71 -1.77
CA LEU A 165 8.60 -7.42 -1.93
C LEU A 165 8.02 -6.58 -3.08
N ALA A 166 8.49 -5.34 -3.14
CA ALA A 166 8.35 -4.40 -4.25
C ALA A 166 9.74 -3.90 -4.66
N MET A 167 9.90 -3.41 -5.89
CA MET A 167 11.15 -2.81 -6.35
C MET A 167 10.91 -1.75 -7.43
N TYR A 168 11.61 -0.61 -7.31
CA TYR A 168 11.67 0.43 -8.33
C TYR A 168 12.92 0.31 -9.20
N TYR A 169 12.73 0.50 -10.52
CA TYR A 169 13.80 0.53 -11.51
C TYR A 169 13.72 1.84 -12.30
N GLY A 170 14.58 2.79 -11.93
CA GLY A 170 14.67 4.11 -12.56
C GLY A 170 15.51 4.16 -13.84
N ASN A 171 16.44 3.22 -14.00
CA ASN A 171 17.39 3.17 -15.12
C ASN A 171 16.88 2.41 -16.36
N VAL A 172 15.57 2.17 -16.44
CA VAL A 172 14.90 1.55 -17.59
C VAL A 172 13.90 2.53 -18.21
N SER A 173 13.54 2.31 -19.47
CA SER A 173 12.61 3.18 -20.20
C SER A 173 11.41 2.38 -20.72
N PRO A 174 10.16 2.66 -20.27
CA PRO A 174 9.84 3.56 -19.16
C PRO A 174 10.38 3.04 -17.83
N ALA A 175 10.57 3.94 -16.86
CA ALA A 175 10.87 3.56 -15.48
C ALA A 175 9.74 2.66 -14.96
N ARG A 176 10.01 1.77 -14.01
CA ARG A 176 8.97 0.84 -13.56
C ARG A 176 9.03 0.51 -12.08
N ILE A 177 7.84 0.24 -11.53
CA ILE A 177 7.65 -0.34 -10.20
C ILE A 177 7.19 -1.78 -10.42
N GLU A 178 7.94 -2.74 -9.90
CA GLU A 178 7.53 -4.13 -9.85
C GLU A 178 7.01 -4.44 -8.44
N ILE A 179 5.89 -5.14 -8.35
CA ILE A 179 5.35 -5.60 -7.07
C ILE A 179 5.02 -7.08 -7.14
N SER A 180 5.24 -7.79 -6.02
CA SER A 180 4.75 -9.15 -5.90
C SER A 180 3.22 -9.18 -5.90
N PRO A 181 2.57 -10.15 -6.58
CA PRO A 181 1.13 -10.38 -6.46
C PRO A 181 0.69 -10.80 -5.04
N THR A 182 1.61 -11.24 -4.18
CA THR A 182 1.34 -11.63 -2.78
C THR A 182 1.79 -10.56 -1.78
N ILE A 183 2.15 -9.36 -2.25
CA ILE A 183 2.53 -8.25 -1.37
C ILE A 183 1.39 -7.91 -0.40
N THR A 184 1.71 -7.83 0.89
CA THR A 184 0.75 -7.47 1.94
C THR A 184 1.11 -6.17 2.64
N ASP A 185 2.39 -5.77 2.65
CA ASP A 185 2.83 -4.50 3.20
C ASP A 185 2.69 -3.37 2.18
N MET A 186 1.60 -2.61 2.28
CA MET A 186 1.36 -1.42 1.46
C MET A 186 2.44 -0.33 1.67
N GLY A 187 3.13 -0.34 2.81
CA GLY A 187 4.22 0.60 3.09
C GLY A 187 5.43 0.37 2.18
N LEU A 188 5.69 -0.87 1.74
CA LEU A 188 6.75 -1.15 0.75
C LEU A 188 6.42 -0.52 -0.60
N ILE A 189 5.15 -0.44 -0.99
CA ILE A 189 4.76 0.25 -2.24
C ILE A 189 5.06 1.76 -2.12
N ILE A 190 4.84 2.34 -0.95
CA ILE A 190 5.19 3.73 -0.66
C ILE A 190 6.71 3.96 -0.64
N HIS A 191 7.48 2.99 -0.14
CA HIS A 191 8.95 2.98 -0.22
C HIS A 191 9.40 3.10 -1.68
N GLU A 192 8.94 2.20 -2.56
CA GLU A 192 9.33 2.24 -3.98
C GLU A 192 8.87 3.51 -4.70
N CYS A 193 7.68 4.01 -4.38
CA CYS A 193 7.22 5.28 -4.93
C CYS A 193 8.09 6.47 -4.46
N THR A 194 8.72 6.38 -3.30
CA THR A 194 9.66 7.42 -2.82
C THR A 194 10.92 7.46 -3.67
N HIS A 195 11.46 6.31 -4.10
CA HIS A 195 12.55 6.28 -5.08
C HIS A 195 12.11 6.89 -6.43
N ALA A 196 10.90 6.60 -6.89
CA ALA A 196 10.37 7.22 -8.10
C ALA A 196 10.23 8.75 -8.00
N ILE A 197 9.90 9.28 -6.81
CA ILE A 197 9.89 10.73 -6.55
C ILE A 197 11.28 11.33 -6.71
N PHE A 198 12.32 10.66 -6.21
CA PHE A 198 13.69 11.15 -6.30
C PHE A 198 14.13 11.28 -7.76
N ASP A 199 13.85 10.26 -8.56
CA ASP A 199 14.15 10.27 -9.99
C ASP A 199 13.34 11.34 -10.73
N MET A 200 12.04 11.47 -10.45
CA MET A 200 11.18 12.47 -11.09
C MET A 200 11.60 13.91 -10.75
N LEU A 201 12.03 14.15 -9.52
CA LEU A 201 12.54 15.45 -9.05
C LEU A 201 14.02 15.68 -9.38
N LYS A 202 14.71 14.67 -9.93
CA LYS A 202 16.16 14.69 -10.21
C LYS A 202 16.99 15.06 -8.98
N LEU A 203 16.59 14.55 -7.82
CA LEU A 203 17.32 14.80 -6.58
C LEU A 203 18.65 14.06 -6.60
N THR A 204 19.72 14.78 -6.25
CA THR A 204 21.04 14.18 -6.10
C THR A 204 21.21 13.76 -4.64
N THR A 205 21.11 12.46 -4.37
CA THR A 205 21.30 11.89 -3.03
C THR A 205 22.25 10.71 -3.10
N THR A 206 22.87 10.36 -1.97
CA THR A 206 23.53 9.06 -1.87
C THR A 206 22.49 7.94 -1.87
N VAL A 207 22.93 6.71 -2.10
CA VAL A 207 21.99 5.59 -2.07
C VAL A 207 21.44 5.38 -0.66
N GLU A 208 22.25 5.57 0.38
CA GLU A 208 21.82 5.47 1.79
C GLU A 208 20.77 6.50 2.15
N GLN A 209 20.89 7.71 1.60
CA GLN A 209 19.85 8.72 1.74
C GLN A 209 18.58 8.25 1.05
N SER A 210 18.65 7.83 -0.23
CA SER A 210 17.48 7.35 -0.98
C SER A 210 16.75 6.22 -0.26
N GLU A 211 17.47 5.20 0.21
CA GLU A 211 16.92 4.08 1.00
C GLU A 211 16.30 4.56 2.32
N GLY A 212 17.00 5.41 3.08
CA GLY A 212 16.47 5.87 4.35
C GLY A 212 15.24 6.77 4.20
N PHE A 213 15.11 7.54 3.10
CA PHE A 213 13.85 8.20 2.77
C PHE A 213 12.74 7.20 2.43
N GLY A 214 13.04 6.13 1.69
CA GLY A 214 12.09 5.05 1.42
C GLY A 214 11.53 4.44 2.72
N TYR A 215 12.41 3.99 3.61
CA TYR A 215 12.00 3.36 4.88
C TYR A 215 11.31 4.35 5.82
N LEU A 216 11.73 5.62 5.82
CA LEU A 216 11.05 6.66 6.58
C LEU A 216 9.63 6.91 6.06
N SER A 217 9.44 6.97 4.74
CA SER A 217 8.13 7.07 4.10
C SER A 217 7.24 5.87 4.43
N GLN A 218 7.79 4.65 4.36
CA GLN A 218 7.11 3.40 4.74
C GLN A 218 6.65 3.46 6.21
N ALA A 219 7.55 3.82 7.13
CA ALA A 219 7.25 3.90 8.56
C ALA A 219 6.21 5.00 8.86
N LEU A 220 6.31 6.16 8.22
CA LEU A 220 5.34 7.25 8.38
C LEU A 220 3.96 6.86 7.85
N TYR A 221 3.89 6.23 6.68
CA TYR A 221 2.63 5.70 6.14
C TYR A 221 2.01 4.69 7.11
N GLY A 222 2.79 3.71 7.58
CA GLY A 222 2.33 2.71 8.55
C GLY A 222 1.78 3.34 9.83
N LEU A 223 2.52 4.31 10.39
CA LEU A 223 2.12 5.03 11.61
C LEU A 223 0.82 5.83 11.43
N LEU A 224 0.65 6.48 10.27
CA LEU A 224 -0.55 7.26 9.97
C LEU A 224 -1.75 6.36 9.63
N LYS A 225 -1.52 5.22 8.98
CA LYS A 225 -2.56 4.29 8.51
C LYS A 225 -3.07 3.36 9.61
N TYR A 226 -2.15 2.79 10.39
CA TYR A 226 -2.45 1.70 11.32
C TYR A 226 -2.35 2.11 12.79
N GLY A 227 -1.85 3.32 13.06
CA GLY A 227 -1.51 3.78 14.40
C GLY A 227 -0.08 3.36 14.78
N PRO A 228 0.31 3.50 16.06
CA PRO A 228 1.59 3.00 16.55
C PRO A 228 1.67 1.49 16.25
N THR A 229 2.52 1.12 15.30
CA THR A 229 2.71 -0.28 14.97
C THR A 229 3.58 -0.95 16.05
N PRO A 230 3.39 -2.25 16.33
CA PRO A 230 4.45 -3.06 16.91
C PRO A 230 5.69 -2.92 16.03
N ARG A 231 6.88 -2.86 16.63
CA ARG A 231 8.16 -2.75 15.91
C ARG A 231 8.17 -3.73 14.73
N TYR A 232 8.58 -3.26 13.56
CA TYR A 232 8.89 -4.14 12.44
C TYR A 232 9.89 -5.19 12.94
N ALA A 233 9.42 -6.43 13.09
CA ALA A 233 10.28 -7.51 13.53
C ALA A 233 11.04 -8.00 12.30
N VAL A 234 12.34 -7.79 12.28
CA VAL A 234 13.20 -8.38 11.25
C VAL A 234 13.11 -9.90 11.41
N PRO A 235 12.79 -10.66 10.35
CA PRO A 235 12.85 -12.12 10.41
C PRO A 235 14.24 -12.58 10.87
N PHE A 236 14.30 -13.48 11.85
CA PHE A 236 15.53 -13.91 12.54
C PHE A 236 16.56 -14.64 11.64
N HIS A 237 16.24 -14.93 10.38
CA HIS A 237 17.09 -15.74 9.49
C HIS A 237 18.19 -14.96 8.75
N TRP A 238 18.36 -13.66 9.03
CA TRP A 238 19.42 -12.83 8.42
C TRP A 238 20.74 -12.96 9.20
N PRO A 239 21.92 -12.91 8.54
CA PRO A 239 23.19 -13.02 9.25
C PRO A 239 23.31 -11.94 10.35
N PRO A 240 23.90 -12.26 11.51
CA PRO A 240 23.77 -11.45 12.73
C PRO A 240 24.25 -10.00 12.59
N TYR A 241 25.26 -9.75 11.75
CA TYR A 241 25.72 -8.38 11.45
C TYR A 241 24.69 -7.56 10.65
N SER A 242 24.00 -8.20 9.71
CA SER A 242 22.92 -7.55 8.96
C SER A 242 21.69 -7.31 9.84
N TRP A 243 21.39 -8.22 10.77
CA TRP A 243 20.25 -8.10 11.67
C TRP A 243 20.30 -6.85 12.56
N ILE A 244 21.44 -6.58 13.22
CA ILE A 244 21.59 -5.38 14.07
C ILE A 244 21.40 -4.11 13.24
N SER A 245 21.97 -4.08 12.04
CA SER A 245 21.85 -2.92 11.14
C SER A 245 20.41 -2.71 10.66
N TRP A 246 19.70 -3.79 10.31
CA TRP A 246 18.30 -3.74 9.90
C TRP A 246 17.38 -3.33 11.03
N GLN A 247 17.56 -3.90 12.23
CA GLN A 247 16.79 -3.49 13.40
C GLN A 247 16.98 -2.00 13.69
N THR A 248 18.23 -1.51 13.56
CA THR A 248 18.53 -0.08 13.70
C THR A 248 17.81 0.76 12.63
N ILE A 249 17.82 0.33 11.36
CA ILE A 249 17.09 1.01 10.27
C ILE A 249 15.60 1.11 10.60
N PHE A 250 14.96 0.01 11.01
CA PHE A 250 13.54 0.01 11.33
C PHE A 250 13.21 0.84 12.57
N ASP A 251 13.98 0.70 13.64
CA ASP A 251 13.77 1.44 14.89
C ASP A 251 13.96 2.95 14.68
N GLU A 252 15.00 3.35 13.95
CA GLU A 252 15.25 4.76 13.64
C GLU A 252 14.21 5.32 12.67
N SER A 253 13.79 4.56 11.66
CA SER A 253 12.70 4.99 10.75
C SER A 253 11.39 5.19 11.51
N ALA A 254 11.04 4.29 12.43
CA ALA A 254 9.86 4.42 13.29
C ALA A 254 9.96 5.61 14.24
N ARG A 255 11.12 5.83 14.87
CA ARG A 255 11.39 6.98 15.75
C ARG A 255 11.23 8.29 14.99
N LEU A 256 11.83 8.40 13.81
CA LEU A 256 11.75 9.59 12.96
C LEU A 256 10.34 9.81 12.42
N ALA A 257 9.63 8.77 12.02
CA ALA A 257 8.23 8.84 11.63
C ALA A 257 7.34 9.37 12.77
N ALA A 258 7.60 8.95 14.02
CA ALA A 258 6.88 9.46 15.19
C ALA A 258 7.11 10.96 15.42
N LEU A 259 8.34 11.43 15.19
CA LEU A 259 8.64 12.87 15.19
C LEU A 259 7.93 13.57 14.03
N LEU A 260 7.97 12.99 12.81
CA LEU A 260 7.37 13.59 11.63
C LEU A 260 5.83 13.63 11.65
N LYS A 261 5.21 12.80 12.47
CA LYS A 261 3.77 12.86 12.73
C LYS A 261 3.36 14.13 13.50
N THR A 262 4.25 14.69 14.33
CA THR A 262 3.98 15.87 15.16
C THR A 262 4.62 17.15 14.65
N ARG A 263 5.64 17.04 13.80
CA ARG A 263 6.29 18.16 13.10
C ARG A 263 6.57 17.79 11.65
N LEU A 264 6.46 18.73 10.73
CA LEU A 264 6.67 18.45 9.30
C LEU A 264 8.15 18.36 8.89
N TRP A 265 9.09 18.48 9.83
CA TRP A 265 10.51 18.66 9.51
C TRP A 265 11.43 18.06 10.57
N ILE A 266 12.52 17.44 10.12
CA ILE A 266 13.66 17.02 10.94
C ILE A 266 14.99 17.44 10.26
N SER A 267 16.02 17.68 11.06
CA SER A 267 17.36 18.01 10.57
C SER A 267 18.11 16.77 10.06
N GLU A 268 19.14 16.98 9.23
CA GLU A 268 20.05 15.89 8.82
C GLU A 268 20.74 15.23 10.02
N ALA A 269 21.08 16.02 11.05
CA ALA A 269 21.69 15.54 12.27
C ALA A 269 20.77 14.55 13.02
N GLU A 270 19.46 14.80 13.05
CA GLU A 270 18.49 13.90 13.67
C GLU A 270 18.33 12.59 12.89
N ALA A 271 18.55 12.63 11.57
CA ALA A 271 18.50 11.47 10.68
C ALA A 271 19.87 10.77 10.51
N ALA A 272 20.95 11.31 11.10
CA ALA A 272 22.32 10.80 10.94
C ALA A 272 22.46 9.32 11.34
N THR A 273 21.77 8.88 12.40
CA THR A 273 21.77 7.48 12.84
C THR A 273 21.18 6.55 11.78
N LEU A 274 20.07 6.96 11.13
CA LEU A 274 19.44 6.19 10.06
C LEU A 274 20.38 6.07 8.86
N TRP A 275 20.98 7.18 8.41
CA TRP A 275 21.95 7.17 7.31
C TRP A 275 23.17 6.31 7.62
N GLY A 276 23.66 6.39 8.86
CA GLY A 276 24.78 5.59 9.35
C GLY A 276 24.48 4.10 9.32
N ALA A 277 23.26 3.70 9.70
CA ALA A 277 22.84 2.30 9.67
C ALA A 277 22.84 1.71 8.25
N PHE A 278 22.39 2.44 7.23
CA PHE A 278 22.48 1.97 5.84
C PHE A 278 23.92 1.81 5.34
N LYS A 279 24.83 2.71 5.75
CA LYS A 279 26.25 2.59 5.42
C LYS A 279 26.86 1.31 5.99
N THR A 280 26.51 0.95 7.22
CA THR A 280 27.04 -0.26 7.86
C THR A 280 26.43 -1.54 7.28
N THR A 281 25.14 -1.55 6.93
CA THR A 281 24.50 -2.70 6.26
C THR A 281 25.17 -3.02 4.93
N ARG A 282 25.48 -2.00 4.11
CA ARG A 282 26.07 -2.20 2.78
C ARG A 282 27.56 -2.54 2.81
N GLY A 283 28.29 -2.10 3.85
CA GLY A 283 29.67 -2.53 4.07
C GLY A 283 29.85 -4.03 4.33
N GLY A 284 28.75 -4.75 4.61
CA GLY A 284 28.72 -6.19 4.91
C GLY A 284 28.65 -7.14 3.70
N GLY A 285 28.70 -6.65 2.45
CA GLY A 285 28.87 -7.50 1.27
C GLY A 285 27.60 -7.88 0.49
N TYR A 286 26.44 -7.25 0.75
CA TYR A 286 25.29 -7.35 -0.15
C TYR A 286 25.43 -6.33 -1.29
N ASP A 287 26.02 -6.77 -2.40
CA ASP A 287 26.03 -6.01 -3.65
C ASP A 287 24.67 -6.13 -4.35
N THR A 288 23.83 -5.11 -4.18
CA THR A 288 22.54 -5.00 -4.88
C THR A 288 22.67 -4.72 -6.39
N ARG A 289 23.88 -4.57 -6.94
CA ARG A 289 24.11 -4.35 -8.38
C ARG A 289 24.14 -5.64 -9.19
N ALA A 290 24.30 -6.79 -8.56
CA ALA A 290 24.05 -8.06 -9.22
C ALA A 290 22.55 -8.31 -9.16
N GLY A 291 21.84 -8.27 -10.29
CA GLY A 291 20.42 -8.64 -10.42
C GLY A 291 20.10 -10.11 -10.08
N LYS A 292 20.84 -10.72 -9.16
CA LYS A 292 20.48 -11.92 -8.43
C LYS A 292 19.92 -11.47 -7.09
N VAL A 293 18.60 -11.37 -7.03
CA VAL A 293 17.90 -11.71 -5.80
C VAL A 293 18.30 -13.15 -5.52
N GLU A 294 19.25 -13.38 -4.62
CA GLU A 294 19.31 -14.68 -3.94
C GLU A 294 18.03 -14.74 -3.13
N THR A 295 17.00 -15.31 -3.75
CA THR A 295 15.85 -15.87 -3.04
C THR A 295 16.42 -16.99 -2.17
N ASN A 296 16.93 -16.63 -0.99
CA ASN A 296 16.95 -17.58 0.11
C ASN A 296 15.50 -17.70 0.57
N ASP A 297 14.79 -18.53 -0.18
CA ASP A 297 13.46 -19.03 0.09
C ASP A 297 13.41 -19.56 1.52
N GLY A 298 12.48 -19.01 2.30
CA GLY A 298 12.28 -19.40 3.68
C GLY A 298 11.13 -18.67 4.36
N ILE A 299 9.97 -18.57 3.68
CA ILE A 299 8.56 -18.70 4.16
C ILE A 299 7.62 -18.26 3.03
#